data_AF-A0A1G2WQD2-F1
#
_entry.id   AF-A0A1G2WQD2-F1
#
_cell.length_a   1.000
_cell.length_b   1.000
_cell.length_c   1.000
_cell.angle_alpha   90.00
_cell.angle_beta   90.00
_cell.angle_gamma   90.00
#
_symmetry.space_group_name_H-M   'P 1'
#
loop_
_entity.id
_entity.type
_entity.pdbx_description
1 polymer ?
#
loop_
_entity_poly.entity_id
_entity_poly.type
_entity_poly.pdbx_seq_one_letter_code
_entity_poly.pdbx_strand_id
1 'polypeptide(L)'
;MQLKTFILHFILGGIIVSVVTLIGSQGKGMLAAFVATFPTMTALTFTLVYSKAGQVATVNYAKGLLFMTPPWIIYVLCLIFLLPRWGFVKSLTVGVLTYMLLAGIVSIVMKHLGR
;
A
#
# COMPACT_ATOMS: atom_id res chain seq x y z
N MET A 1 -24.20 -12.07 5.67
CA MET A 1 -23.90 -10.75 5.04
C MET A 1 -22.41 -10.49 4.79
N GLN A 2 -21.47 -11.04 5.59
CA GLN A 2 -20.03 -10.74 5.49
C GLN A 2 -19.33 -11.32 4.25
N LEU A 3 -19.65 -12.56 3.84
CA LEU A 3 -18.96 -13.25 2.74
C LEU A 3 -19.11 -12.56 1.38
N LYS A 4 -20.31 -12.09 1.04
CA LYS A 4 -20.57 -11.35 -0.22
C LYS A 4 -19.69 -10.10 -0.31
N THR A 5 -19.57 -9.37 0.80
CA THR A 5 -18.71 -8.19 0.90
C THR A 5 -17.24 -8.57 0.70
N PHE A 6 -16.74 -9.63 1.34
CA PHE A 6 -15.35 -10.07 1.15
C PHE A 6 -15.06 -10.51 -0.30
N ILE A 7 -15.99 -11.23 -0.93
CA ILE A 7 -15.87 -11.63 -2.35
C ILE A 7 -15.77 -10.40 -3.26
N LEU A 8 -16.62 -9.38 -3.03
CA LEU A 8 -16.56 -8.14 -3.82
C LEU A 8 -15.22 -7.41 -3.65
N HIS A 9 -14.69 -7.32 -2.44
CA HIS A 9 -13.36 -6.72 -2.20
C HIS A 9 -12.25 -7.50 -2.88
N PHE A 10 -12.32 -8.84 -2.86
CA PHE A 10 -11.36 -9.70 -3.54
C PHE A 10 -11.38 -9.49 -5.06
N ILE A 11 -12.56 -9.48 -5.67
CA ILE A 11 -12.73 -9.24 -7.11
C ILE A 11 -12.21 -7.84 -7.46
N LEU A 12 -12.56 -6.83 -6.68
CA LEU A 12 -12.11 -5.45 -6.91
C LEU A 12 -10.58 -5.35 -6.85
N GLY A 13 -9.94 -5.97 -5.86
CA GLY A 13 -8.49 -6.05 -5.78
C GLY A 13 -7.87 -6.76 -6.99
N GLY A 14 -8.41 -7.92 -7.37
CA GLY A 14 -7.94 -8.69 -8.52
C GLY A 14 -8.06 -7.94 -9.85
N ILE A 15 -9.16 -7.20 -10.05
CA ILE A 15 -9.35 -6.34 -11.22
C ILE A 15 -8.29 -5.24 -11.26
N ILE A 16 -8.07 -4.52 -10.15
CA ILE A 16 -7.06 -3.45 -10.09
C ILE A 16 -5.68 -4.01 -10.43
N VAL A 17 -5.27 -5.12 -9.80
CA VAL A 17 -3.97 -5.76 -10.08
C VAL A 17 -3.85 -6.17 -11.54
N SER A 18 -4.90 -6.75 -12.12
CA SER A 18 -4.91 -7.18 -13.53
C SER A 18 -4.78 -5.99 -14.48
N VAL A 19 -5.53 -4.91 -14.24
CA VAL A 19 -5.51 -3.69 -15.06
C VAL A 19 -4.14 -2.99 -14.96
N VAL A 20 -3.59 -2.84 -13.75
CA VAL A 20 -2.26 -2.27 -13.54
C VAL A 20 -1.20 -3.09 -14.27
N THR A 21 -1.28 -4.42 -14.20
CA THR A 21 -0.34 -5.32 -14.89
C THR A 21 -0.45 -5.20 -16.40
N LEU A 22 -1.67 -5.15 -16.94
CA LEU A 22 -1.92 -4.98 -18.37
C LEU A 22 -1.40 -3.64 -18.90
N ILE A 23 -1.61 -2.54 -18.16
CA ILE A 23 -1.12 -1.21 -18.54
C ILE A 23 0.41 -1.14 -18.39
N GLY A 24 0.94 -1.70 -17.31
CA GLY A 24 2.38 -1.73 -17.02
C GLY A 24 3.16 -2.51 -18.07
N SER A 25 2.64 -3.66 -18.52
CA SER A 25 3.27 -4.48 -19.56
C SER A 25 3.31 -3.83 -20.94
N GLN A 26 2.45 -2.82 -21.18
CA GLN A 26 2.48 -1.99 -22.40
C GLN A 26 3.52 -0.86 -22.34
N GLY A 27 4.38 -0.81 -21.31
CA GLY A 27 5.37 0.26 -21.13
C GLY A 27 4.79 1.59 -20.60
N LYS A 28 3.48 1.63 -20.28
CA LYS A 28 2.79 2.83 -19.78
C LYS A 28 2.94 2.96 -18.26
N GLY A 29 4.18 3.08 -17.78
CA GLY A 29 4.51 3.05 -16.35
C GLY A 29 3.75 4.07 -15.49
N MET A 30 3.63 5.32 -15.95
CA MET A 30 2.94 6.39 -15.21
C MET A 30 1.43 6.12 -15.07
N LEU A 31 0.78 5.64 -16.13
CA LEU A 31 -0.63 5.27 -16.09
C LEU A 31 -0.86 4.06 -15.19
N ALA A 32 0.03 3.05 -15.25
CA ALA A 32 -0.04 1.90 -14.36
C ALA A 32 0.09 2.32 -12.89
N ALA A 33 1.03 3.23 -12.58
CA ALA A 33 1.20 3.79 -11.24
C ALA A 33 -0.01 4.61 -10.78
N PHE A 34 -0.59 5.43 -11.66
CA PHE A 34 -1.82 6.16 -11.36
C PHE A 34 -2.97 5.21 -10.98
N VAL A 35 -3.21 4.16 -11.77
CA VAL A 35 -4.26 3.18 -11.48
C VAL A 35 -3.96 2.42 -10.19
N ALA A 36 -2.70 2.04 -9.95
CA ALA A 36 -2.30 1.32 -8.74
C ALA A 36 -2.45 2.15 -7.46
N THR A 37 -2.30 3.48 -7.57
CA THR A 37 -2.40 4.43 -6.47
C THR A 37 -3.78 5.07 -6.35
N PHE A 38 -4.71 4.74 -7.25
CA PHE A 38 -6.06 5.27 -7.20
C PHE A 38 -6.73 4.88 -5.86
N PRO A 39 -7.32 5.84 -5.11
CA PRO A 39 -7.64 5.66 -3.71
C PRO A 39 -8.91 4.82 -3.46
N THR A 40 -9.20 3.81 -4.28
CA THR A 40 -10.41 2.98 -4.15
C THR A 40 -10.40 2.18 -2.85
N MET A 41 -9.34 1.40 -2.61
CA MET A 41 -9.23 0.59 -1.38
C MET A 41 -9.17 1.47 -0.14
N THR A 42 -8.47 2.60 -0.23
CA THR A 42 -8.32 3.55 0.88
C THR A 42 -9.66 4.21 1.21
N ALA A 43 -10.43 4.67 0.21
CA ALA A 43 -11.76 5.27 0.41
C ALA A 43 -12.77 4.28 0.99
N LEU A 44 -12.76 3.01 0.52
CA LEU A 44 -13.57 1.95 1.10
C LEU A 44 -13.20 1.71 2.56
N THR A 45 -11.91 1.63 2.86
CA THR A 45 -11.43 1.42 4.23
C THR A 45 -11.80 2.58 5.14
N PHE A 46 -11.64 3.83 4.69
CA PHE A 46 -12.09 5.01 5.44
C PHE A 46 -13.59 4.96 5.76
N THR A 47 -14.41 4.60 4.77
CA THR A 47 -15.86 4.45 4.95
C THR A 47 -16.17 3.39 6.01
N LEU A 48 -15.56 2.22 5.90
CA LEU A 48 -15.78 1.11 6.84
C LEU A 48 -15.30 1.45 8.26
N VAL A 49 -14.11 2.04 8.40
CA VAL A 49 -13.57 2.47 9.70
C VAL A 49 -14.47 3.54 10.32
N TYR A 50 -14.91 4.52 9.55
CA TYR A 50 -15.81 5.56 10.03
C TYR A 50 -17.15 4.98 10.50
N SER A 51 -17.76 4.11 9.69
CA SER A 51 -19.03 3.46 10.04
C SER A 51 -18.94 2.55 11.27
N LYS A 52 -17.75 2.02 11.60
CA LYS A 52 -17.56 1.08 12.71
C LYS A 52 -17.01 1.72 13.98
N ALA A 53 -16.16 2.73 13.87
CA ALA A 53 -15.37 3.27 14.98
C ALA A 53 -15.36 4.81 15.06
N GLY A 54 -16.06 5.49 14.14
CA GLY A 54 -16.24 6.94 14.17
C GLY A 54 -14.99 7.76 13.81
N GLN A 55 -15.12 9.08 13.92
CA GLN A 55 -14.15 10.05 13.41
C GLN A 55 -12.74 9.89 13.97
N VAL A 56 -12.57 9.67 15.28
CA VAL A 56 -11.24 9.61 15.92
C VAL A 56 -10.42 8.44 15.35
N ALA A 57 -11.05 7.26 15.21
CA ALA A 57 -10.39 6.10 14.61
C ALA A 57 -10.03 6.32 13.14
N THR A 58 -10.92 6.95 12.37
CA THR A 58 -10.68 7.31 10.96
C THR A 58 -9.49 8.26 10.80
N VAL A 59 -9.38 9.28 11.65
CA VAL A 59 -8.25 10.24 11.62
C VAL A 59 -6.95 9.54 12.03
N ASN A 60 -6.98 8.68 13.05
CA ASN A 60 -5.79 7.91 13.45
C ASN A 60 -5.33 6.96 12.34
N TYR A 61 -6.26 6.33 11.62
CA TYR A 61 -5.95 5.54 10.43
C TYR A 61 -5.31 6.41 9.32
N ALA A 62 -5.86 7.59 9.04
CA ALA A 62 -5.27 8.53 8.08
C ALA A 62 -3.83 8.92 8.45
N LYS A 63 -3.59 9.25 9.72
CA LYS A 63 -2.24 9.54 10.24
C LYS A 63 -1.33 8.34 10.05
N GLY A 64 -1.79 7.14 10.39
CA GLY A 64 -1.06 5.89 10.18
C GLY A 64 -0.61 5.70 8.73
N LEU A 65 -1.51 5.92 7.76
CA LEU A 65 -1.16 5.87 6.34
C LEU A 65 -0.07 6.88 5.96
N LEU A 66 -0.16 8.11 6.49
CA LEU A 66 0.84 9.15 6.24
C LEU A 66 2.21 8.72 6.77
N PHE A 67 2.29 8.19 8.00
CA PHE A 67 3.54 7.71 8.59
C PHE A 67 4.13 6.48 7.91
N MET A 68 3.29 5.64 7.27
CA MET A 68 3.74 4.47 6.50
C MET A 68 4.16 4.82 5.06
N THR A 69 3.88 6.06 4.62
CA THR A 69 4.24 6.50 3.26
C THR A 69 5.76 6.59 3.04
N PRO A 70 6.59 7.15 3.96
CA PRO A 70 8.04 7.17 3.77
C PRO A 70 8.69 5.78 3.63
N PRO A 71 8.37 4.77 4.48
CA PRO A 71 8.81 3.38 4.26
C PRO A 71 8.44 2.85 2.86
N TRP A 72 7.24 3.15 2.38
CA TRP A 72 6.78 2.74 1.05
C TRP A 72 7.59 3.41 -0.07
N ILE A 73 7.89 4.71 0.05
CA ILE A 73 8.74 5.42 -0.92
C ILE A 73 10.12 4.77 -0.98
N ILE A 74 10.71 4.45 0.16
CA ILE A 74 12.03 3.79 0.23
C ILE A 74 11.99 2.42 -0.44
N TYR A 75 10.92 1.64 -0.24
CA TYR A 75 10.70 0.38 -0.96
C TYR A 75 10.70 0.55 -2.49
N VAL A 76 9.99 1.56 -3.01
CA VAL A 76 9.97 1.83 -4.45
C VAL A 76 11.36 2.26 -4.95
N LEU A 77 12.08 3.09 -4.19
CA LEU A 77 13.46 3.45 -4.51
C LEU A 77 14.38 2.23 -4.56
N CYS A 78 14.22 1.26 -3.67
CA CYS A 78 14.95 0.00 -3.75
C CYS A 78 14.69 -0.70 -5.09
N LEU A 79 13.44 -0.78 -5.56
CA LEU A 79 13.17 -1.37 -6.87
C LEU A 79 13.81 -0.57 -8.02
N ILE A 80 13.73 0.77 -8.00
CA ILE A 80 14.34 1.61 -9.04
C ILE A 80 15.85 1.38 -9.15
N PHE A 81 16.56 1.27 -8.02
CA PHE A 81 18.02 1.19 -8.01
C PHE A 81 18.59 -0.23 -8.06
N LEU A 82 17.89 -1.22 -7.49
CA LEU A 82 18.39 -2.60 -7.41
C LEU A 82 17.96 -3.42 -8.63
N LEU A 83 16.79 -3.15 -9.21
CA LEU A 83 16.25 -3.95 -10.32
C LEU A 83 17.22 -4.06 -11.51
N PRO A 84 17.87 -2.97 -11.98
CA PRO A 84 18.83 -3.04 -13.07
C PRO A 84 20.13 -3.79 -12.72
N ARG A 85 20.43 -3.96 -11.42
CA ARG A 85 21.72 -4.49 -10.94
C ARG A 85 21.64 -5.96 -10.52
N TRP A 86 20.59 -6.34 -9.80
CA TRP A 86 20.49 -7.65 -9.13
C TRP A 86 19.36 -8.53 -9.68
N GLY A 87 18.58 -8.02 -10.64
CA GLY A 87 17.40 -8.70 -11.19
C GLY A 87 16.19 -8.63 -10.26
N PHE A 88 15.06 -9.16 -10.71
CA PHE A 88 13.75 -8.96 -10.07
C PHE A 88 13.65 -9.55 -8.66
N VAL A 89 13.93 -10.85 -8.50
CA VAL A 89 13.69 -11.57 -7.24
C VAL A 89 14.48 -10.96 -6.09
N LYS A 90 15.78 -10.74 -6.28
CA LYS A 90 16.66 -10.16 -5.24
C LYS A 90 16.23 -8.74 -4.86
N SER A 91 15.89 -7.92 -5.85
CA SER A 91 15.46 -6.54 -5.62
C SER A 91 14.14 -6.47 -4.87
N LEU A 92 13.20 -7.35 -5.21
CA LEU A 92 11.91 -7.46 -4.53
C LEU A 92 12.09 -7.91 -3.07
N THR A 93 12.88 -8.96 -2.82
CA THR A 93 13.16 -9.43 -1.46
C THR A 93 13.77 -8.33 -0.60
N VAL A 94 14.80 -7.65 -1.09
CA VAL A 94 15.47 -6.57 -0.35
C VAL A 94 14.53 -5.40 -0.12
N GLY A 95 13.73 -5.01 -1.12
CA GLY A 95 12.73 -3.96 -0.97
C GLY A 95 11.70 -4.30 0.12
N VAL A 96 11.12 -5.50 0.08
CA VAL A 96 10.10 -5.93 1.06
C VAL A 96 10.68 -5.99 2.47
N LEU A 97 11.90 -6.51 2.64
CA LEU A 97 12.57 -6.53 3.94
C LEU A 97 12.84 -5.11 4.45
N THR A 98 13.29 -4.21 3.57
CA THR A 98 13.54 -2.81 3.91
C THR A 98 12.24 -2.12 4.35
N TYR A 99 11.14 -2.35 3.64
CA TYR A 99 9.82 -1.87 4.04
C TYR A 99 9.43 -2.37 5.43
N MET A 100 9.53 -3.68 5.67
CA MET A 100 9.14 -4.30 6.94
C MET A 100 9.94 -3.73 8.12
N LEU A 101 11.25 -3.55 7.95
CA LEU A 101 12.12 -2.98 8.97
C LEU A 101 11.75 -1.52 9.27
N LEU A 102 11.61 -0.69 8.24
CA LEU A 102 11.27 0.74 8.41
C LEU A 102 9.86 0.95 8.96
N ALA A 103 8.88 0.20 8.46
CA ALA A 103 7.51 0.21 8.98
C ALA A 103 7.47 -0.23 10.45
N GLY A 104 8.29 -1.22 10.83
CA GLY A 104 8.47 -1.64 12.21
C GLY A 104 9.03 -0.53 13.10
N ILE A 105 10.09 0.15 12.64
CA ILE A 105 10.68 1.30 13.37
C ILE A 105 9.65 2.42 13.53
N VAL A 106 8.97 2.82 12.44
CA VAL A 106 7.92 3.85 12.49
C VAL A 106 6.83 3.46 13.49
N SER A 107 6.40 2.19 13.48
CA SER A 107 5.36 1.71 14.42
C SER A 107 5.81 1.80 15.88
N ILE A 108 7.07 1.47 16.17
CA ILE A 108 7.65 1.58 17.52
C ILE A 108 7.73 3.05 17.94
N VAL A 109 8.24 3.92 17.07
CA VAL A 109 8.35 5.36 17.33
C VAL A 109 6.97 5.97 17.61
N MET A 110 5.97 5.66 16.78
CA MET A 110 4.61 6.15 16.96
C MET A 110 3.95 5.65 18.25
N LYS A 111 4.24 4.41 18.66
CA LYS A 111 3.78 3.87 19.95
C LYS A 111 4.39 4.62 21.15
N HIS A 112 5.63 5.10 21.01
CA HIS A 112 6.30 5.89 22.04
C HIS A 112 5.89 7.37 22.04
N LEU A 113 5.61 7.96 20.88
CA LEU A 113 5.16 9.37 20.75
C LEU A 113 3.66 9.56 21.06
N GLY A 114 2.84 8.50 20.93
CA GLY A 114 1.40 8.53 21.18
C GLY A 114 0.99 8.24 22.63
N ARG A 115 1.95 8.23 23.56
CA ARG A 115 1.76 8.30 25.01
C ARG A 115 2.20 9.68 25.49
#